data_AF-A0A9E2XLC6-F1
#
_entry.id   AF-A0A9E2XLC6-F1
#
_cell.length_a   1.000
_cell.length_b   1.000
_cell.length_c   1.000
_cell.angle_alpha   90.00
_cell.angle_beta   90.00
_cell.angle_gamma   90.00
#
_symmetry.space_group_name_H-M   'P 1'
#
loop_
_entity.id
_entity.type
_entity.pdbx_description
1 polymer ?
#
loop_
_entity_poly.entity_id
_entity_poly.type
_entity_poly.pdbx_seq_one_letter_code
_entity_poly.pdbx_strand_id
1 'polypeptide(L)'
;TAPPAGGPGVKGPLFTDFTYDNLGVPRNPLNPWYQQAENPQGRSWIDLGLGGFLQTEDQWRQYAEQNMGRMKVPTLRNVDKRPHPGFVKSYMHNGYFTSLENVVSFYNTRDVKPRCPNAFTPESEAVTQGCWPEPEVPQTVNRKELGNLRLTADEERALVAFMKTLSDGLAGAAR
;
A
#
# COMPACT_ATOMS: atom_id res chain seq x y z
N THR A 1 5.54 -3.10 21.87
CA THR A 1 6.94 -2.68 21.64
C THR A 1 6.92 -1.24 21.18
N ALA A 2 7.73 -0.36 21.77
CA ALA A 2 7.80 1.04 21.34
C ALA A 2 8.40 1.13 19.91
N PRO A 3 7.95 2.08 19.07
CA PRO A 3 8.54 2.26 17.75
C PRO A 3 10.04 2.64 17.89
N PRO A 4 10.91 2.17 16.98
CA PRO A 4 12.30 2.61 16.92
C PRO A 4 12.36 4.14 16.87
N ALA A 5 13.09 4.73 17.81
CA ALA A 5 13.44 6.15 17.75
C ALA A 5 14.24 6.39 16.45
N GLY A 6 13.87 7.42 15.70
CA GLY A 6 14.56 7.79 14.46
C GLY A 6 16.05 8.00 14.72
N GLY A 7 16.88 7.61 13.75
CA GLY A 7 18.33 7.83 13.79
C GLY A 7 18.68 9.30 14.04
N PRO A 8 19.93 9.59 14.45
CA PRO A 8 20.37 10.92 14.85
C PRO A 8 20.03 11.96 13.77
N GLY A 9 19.16 12.91 14.12
CA GLY A 9 18.71 14.00 13.25
C GLY A 9 17.20 14.03 12.98
N VAL A 10 16.46 12.94 13.18
CA VAL A 10 15.01 12.94 12.93
C VAL A 10 14.22 13.37 14.17
N LYS A 11 13.74 14.62 14.19
CA LYS A 11 12.80 15.10 15.20
C LYS A 11 11.35 14.80 14.77
N GLY A 12 10.57 14.18 15.66
CA GLY A 12 9.12 13.96 15.49
C GLY A 12 8.71 12.57 14.94
N PRO A 13 7.41 12.27 14.86
CA PRO A 13 6.88 10.95 14.51
C PRO A 13 7.31 10.51 13.11
N LEU A 14 7.64 9.23 12.95
CA LEU A 14 8.06 8.64 11.66
C LEU A 14 6.89 8.10 10.84
N PHE A 15 5.70 7.97 11.44
CA PHE A 15 4.50 7.40 10.79
C PHE A 15 4.77 6.03 10.15
N THR A 16 5.57 5.23 10.84
CA THR A 16 5.85 3.81 10.59
C THR A 16 6.36 3.21 11.89
N ASP A 17 6.04 1.95 12.13
CA ASP A 17 6.62 1.15 13.22
C ASP A 17 7.70 0.18 12.72
N PHE A 18 8.04 0.27 11.42
CA PHE A 18 9.00 -0.58 10.71
C PHE A 18 8.66 -2.07 10.69
N THR A 19 7.42 -2.43 10.98
CA THR A 19 6.93 -3.81 10.83
C THR A 19 6.69 -4.13 9.36
N TYR A 20 6.20 -5.35 9.12
CA TYR A 20 5.83 -5.87 7.81
C TYR A 20 4.41 -6.37 7.87
N ASP A 21 3.60 -5.98 6.89
CA ASP A 21 2.21 -6.41 6.82
C ASP A 21 1.76 -6.68 5.38
N ASN A 22 0.79 -7.57 5.24
CA ASN A 22 0.12 -7.84 3.98
C ASN A 22 -1.30 -7.24 4.05
N LEU A 23 -1.45 -6.06 3.48
CA LEU A 23 -2.74 -5.35 3.43
C LEU A 23 -3.70 -5.94 2.39
N GLY A 24 -3.24 -6.88 1.58
CA GLY A 24 -4.00 -7.49 0.49
C GLY A 24 -4.21 -6.57 -0.71
N VAL A 25 -3.21 -5.71 -1.00
CA VAL A 25 -3.22 -4.88 -2.21
C VAL A 25 -3.30 -5.79 -3.45
N PRO A 26 -4.17 -5.48 -4.43
CA PRO A 26 -4.24 -6.24 -5.67
C PRO A 26 -2.99 -6.09 -6.55
N ARG A 27 -2.82 -7.00 -7.50
CA ARG A 27 -1.87 -6.83 -8.60
C ARG A 27 -2.19 -5.56 -9.40
N ASN A 28 -1.16 -4.82 -9.81
CA ASN A 28 -1.30 -3.64 -10.68
C ASN A 28 -1.20 -4.03 -12.16
N PRO A 29 -2.30 -4.07 -12.93
CA PRO A 29 -2.28 -4.48 -14.34
C PRO A 29 -1.38 -3.63 -15.24
N LEU A 30 -1.08 -2.41 -14.80
CA LEU A 30 -0.27 -1.44 -15.51
C LEU A 30 1.22 -1.51 -15.12
N ASN A 31 1.62 -2.43 -14.24
CA ASN A 31 3.01 -2.62 -13.87
C ASN A 31 3.82 -3.07 -15.10
N PRO A 32 4.81 -2.28 -15.58
CA PRO A 32 5.59 -2.62 -16.77
C PRO A 32 6.37 -3.93 -16.63
N TRP A 33 6.65 -4.37 -15.40
CA TRP A 33 7.34 -5.62 -15.09
C TRP A 33 6.71 -6.85 -15.77
N TYR A 34 5.39 -6.85 -15.95
CA TYR A 34 4.69 -7.97 -16.60
C TYR A 34 5.01 -8.14 -18.09
N GLN A 35 5.66 -7.17 -18.71
CA GLN A 35 6.03 -7.16 -20.13
C GLN A 35 7.56 -7.15 -20.36
N GLN A 36 8.35 -7.07 -19.30
CA GLN A 36 9.82 -7.07 -19.40
C GLN A 36 10.32 -8.46 -19.81
N ALA A 37 11.38 -8.50 -20.64
CA ALA A 37 11.96 -9.76 -21.10
C ALA A 37 12.61 -10.56 -19.95
N GLU A 38 13.05 -9.86 -18.92
CA GLU A 38 13.65 -10.39 -17.69
C GLU A 38 12.62 -11.09 -16.78
N ASN A 39 11.32 -10.92 -17.05
CA ASN A 39 10.24 -11.57 -16.32
C ASN A 39 9.66 -12.75 -17.13
N PRO A 40 10.23 -13.96 -17.03
CA PRO A 40 9.72 -15.13 -17.77
C PRO A 40 8.33 -15.57 -17.32
N GLN A 41 7.87 -15.13 -16.15
CA GLN A 41 6.54 -15.44 -15.63
C GLN A 41 5.46 -14.49 -16.18
N GLY A 42 5.85 -13.36 -16.76
CA GLY A 42 4.93 -12.33 -17.27
C GLY A 42 3.86 -11.97 -16.24
N ARG A 43 2.59 -11.99 -16.66
CA ARG A 43 1.42 -11.72 -15.78
C ARG A 43 1.20 -12.73 -14.66
N SER A 44 1.88 -13.89 -14.70
CA SER A 44 1.81 -14.91 -13.65
C SER A 44 2.81 -14.65 -12.52
N TRP A 45 3.70 -13.66 -12.67
CA TRP A 45 4.60 -13.24 -11.61
C TRP A 45 3.83 -12.67 -10.41
N ILE A 46 4.33 -12.97 -9.21
CA ILE A 46 3.76 -12.54 -7.93
C ILE A 46 4.88 -11.94 -7.08
N ASP A 47 4.67 -10.75 -6.54
CA ASP A 47 5.57 -10.18 -5.53
C ASP A 47 5.35 -10.86 -4.17
N LEU A 48 6.29 -11.71 -3.77
CA LEU A 48 6.23 -12.43 -2.50
C LEU A 48 6.70 -11.60 -1.30
N GLY A 49 7.18 -10.36 -1.51
CA GLY A 49 7.62 -9.46 -0.45
C GLY A 49 8.66 -10.08 0.49
N LEU A 50 8.49 -9.85 1.79
CA LEU A 50 9.37 -10.41 2.83
C LEU A 50 9.43 -11.94 2.74
N GLY A 51 8.33 -12.63 2.48
CA GLY A 51 8.31 -14.09 2.37
C GLY A 51 9.25 -14.61 1.27
N GLY A 52 9.28 -13.94 0.11
CA GLY A 52 10.20 -14.28 -0.98
C GLY A 52 11.67 -14.12 -0.60
N PHE A 53 12.01 -13.03 0.10
CA PHE A 53 13.36 -12.84 0.64
C PHE A 53 13.72 -13.93 1.67
N LEU A 54 12.83 -14.23 2.61
CA LEU A 54 13.12 -15.23 3.64
C LEU A 54 13.30 -16.65 3.07
N GLN A 55 12.72 -16.98 1.91
CA GLN A 55 12.96 -18.27 1.26
C GLN A 55 14.42 -18.47 0.85
N THR A 56 15.12 -17.39 0.49
CA THR A 56 16.53 -17.44 0.07
C THR A 56 17.50 -17.49 1.24
N GLU A 57 17.03 -17.18 2.45
CA GLU A 57 17.84 -17.12 3.67
C GLU A 57 17.69 -18.41 4.50
N ASP A 58 18.68 -19.31 4.45
CA ASP A 58 18.61 -20.62 5.14
C ASP A 58 18.24 -20.52 6.62
N GLN A 59 18.79 -19.52 7.34
CA GLN A 59 18.53 -19.32 8.77
C GLN A 59 17.07 -18.93 9.06
N TRP A 60 16.40 -18.27 8.12
CA TRP A 60 15.08 -17.67 8.31
C TRP A 60 13.98 -18.28 7.46
N ARG A 61 14.32 -19.26 6.59
CA ARG A 61 13.39 -19.94 5.68
C ARG A 61 12.13 -20.47 6.36
N GLN A 62 12.24 -20.95 7.60
CA GLN A 62 11.10 -21.43 8.40
C GLN A 62 10.00 -20.37 8.61
N TYR A 63 10.34 -19.08 8.52
CA TYR A 63 9.40 -17.97 8.68
C TYR A 63 8.86 -17.44 7.35
N ALA A 64 9.26 -18.00 6.21
CA ALA A 64 8.89 -17.47 4.91
C ALA A 64 7.38 -17.55 4.65
N GLU A 65 6.77 -18.71 4.89
CA GLU A 65 5.35 -18.97 4.59
C GLU A 65 4.41 -17.97 5.30
N GLN A 66 4.64 -17.74 6.59
CA GLN A 66 3.86 -16.79 7.39
C GLN A 66 4.11 -15.31 7.03
N ASN A 67 5.09 -15.01 6.17
CA ASN A 67 5.45 -13.65 5.75
C ASN A 67 5.27 -13.42 4.24
N MET A 68 4.66 -14.35 3.50
CA MET A 68 4.36 -14.18 2.07
C MET A 68 3.57 -12.89 1.83
N GLY A 69 3.97 -12.10 0.83
CA GLY A 69 3.28 -10.87 0.43
C GLY A 69 3.35 -9.73 1.45
N ARG A 70 4.04 -9.90 2.58
CA ARG A 70 4.20 -8.82 3.56
C ARG A 70 5.22 -7.81 3.06
N MET A 71 4.83 -6.55 3.09
CA MET A 71 5.67 -5.42 2.72
C MET A 71 5.99 -4.59 3.96
N LYS A 72 7.19 -4.01 3.99
CA LYS A 72 7.58 -3.10 5.06
C LYS A 72 6.61 -1.92 5.12
N VAL A 73 6.13 -1.57 6.30
CA VAL A 73 5.28 -0.38 6.49
C VAL A 73 6.08 0.88 6.14
N PRO A 74 5.75 1.62 5.05
CA PRO A 74 6.49 2.82 4.67
C PRO A 74 6.18 3.98 5.63
N THR A 75 7.08 4.95 5.70
CA THR A 75 6.76 6.23 6.37
C THR A 75 5.70 7.00 5.59
N LEU A 76 4.79 7.68 6.30
CA LEU A 76 3.86 8.64 5.67
C LEU A 76 4.42 10.06 5.53
N ARG A 77 5.66 10.33 5.98
CA ARG A 77 6.31 11.61 5.67
C ARG A 77 6.47 11.75 4.15
N ASN A 78 6.11 12.92 3.62
CA ASN A 78 6.11 13.20 2.19
C ASN A 78 5.20 12.27 1.36
N VAL A 79 4.21 11.62 1.97
CA VAL A 79 3.31 10.70 1.26
C VAL A 79 2.57 11.39 0.13
N ASP A 80 2.19 12.67 0.26
CA ASP A 80 1.60 13.46 -0.85
C ASP A 80 2.57 14.43 -1.54
N LYS A 81 3.86 14.43 -1.18
CA LYS A 81 4.81 15.33 -1.83
C LYS A 81 4.95 14.98 -3.31
N ARG A 82 4.79 16.00 -4.16
CA ARG A 82 4.79 15.92 -5.63
C ARG A 82 5.68 17.04 -6.20
N PRO A 83 6.29 16.84 -7.38
CA PRO A 83 7.06 17.90 -8.04
C PRO A 83 6.19 19.08 -8.51
N HIS A 84 4.92 18.82 -8.86
CA HIS A 84 3.93 19.83 -9.24
C HIS A 84 2.50 19.31 -9.02
N PRO A 85 1.46 20.18 -8.96
CA PRO A 85 0.09 19.78 -8.64
C PRO A 85 -0.51 18.73 -9.59
N GLY A 86 -0.16 18.77 -10.88
CA GLY A 86 -0.65 17.81 -11.88
C GLY A 86 0.08 16.46 -11.93
N PHE A 87 1.05 16.20 -11.04
CA PHE A 87 1.79 14.94 -11.06
C PHE A 87 0.93 13.81 -10.50
N VAL A 88 0.80 12.72 -11.26
CA VAL A 88 0.15 11.48 -10.81
C VAL A 88 1.16 10.70 -9.97
N LYS A 89 0.88 10.60 -8.68
CA LYS A 89 1.69 9.80 -7.75
C LYS A 89 1.11 8.40 -7.65
N SER A 90 1.97 7.39 -7.61
CA SER A 90 1.57 6.00 -7.36
C SER A 90 1.85 5.63 -5.91
N TYR A 91 1.00 4.78 -5.33
CA TYR A 91 1.05 4.36 -3.93
C TYR A 91 1.06 2.83 -3.81
N MET A 92 1.44 2.35 -2.62
CA MET A 92 1.73 0.93 -2.32
C MET A 92 2.99 0.40 -3.02
N HIS A 93 3.39 -0.84 -2.71
CA HIS A 93 4.62 -1.43 -3.19
C HIS A 93 4.66 -1.61 -4.73
N ASN A 94 3.51 -1.79 -5.36
CA ASN A 94 3.37 -2.04 -6.80
C ASN A 94 2.72 -0.88 -7.58
N GLY A 95 2.45 0.25 -6.92
CA GLY A 95 1.85 1.42 -7.55
C GLY A 95 0.39 1.26 -8.00
N TYR A 96 -0.36 0.28 -7.45
CA TYR A 96 -1.76 0.03 -7.85
C TYR A 96 -2.64 1.28 -7.73
N PHE A 97 -2.50 2.03 -6.63
CA PHE A 97 -3.30 3.23 -6.40
C PHE A 97 -2.60 4.48 -6.93
N THR A 98 -3.38 5.42 -7.44
CA THR A 98 -2.92 6.70 -7.98
C THR A 98 -3.43 7.91 -7.20
N SER A 99 -4.20 7.69 -6.12
CA SER A 99 -4.67 8.73 -5.22
C SER A 99 -4.66 8.27 -3.75
N LEU A 100 -4.45 9.22 -2.82
CA LEU A 100 -4.57 8.95 -1.38
C LEU A 100 -6.01 8.63 -0.99
N GLU A 101 -6.97 9.24 -1.69
CA GLU A 101 -8.40 9.02 -1.51
C GLU A 101 -8.74 7.54 -1.72
N ASN A 102 -8.24 6.92 -2.80
CA ASN A 102 -8.47 5.49 -3.05
C ASN A 102 -7.68 4.59 -2.09
N VAL A 103 -6.48 4.99 -1.66
CA VAL A 103 -5.75 4.29 -0.59
C VAL A 103 -6.60 4.23 0.68
N VAL A 104 -7.10 5.38 1.15
CA VAL A 104 -7.95 5.45 2.37
C VAL A 104 -9.24 4.65 2.19
N SER A 105 -9.91 4.78 1.04
CA SER A 105 -11.12 4.02 0.75
C SER A 105 -10.84 2.51 0.75
N PHE A 106 -9.69 2.06 0.25
CA PHE A 106 -9.29 0.67 0.30
C PHE A 106 -9.13 0.19 1.75
N TYR A 107 -8.40 0.92 2.60
CA TYR A 107 -8.31 0.60 4.03
C TYR A 107 -9.68 0.52 4.71
N ASN A 108 -10.58 1.43 4.38
CA ASN A 108 -11.91 1.47 4.98
C ASN A 108 -12.81 0.32 4.50
N THR A 109 -12.71 -0.06 3.22
CA THR A 109 -13.76 -0.85 2.54
C THR A 109 -13.32 -2.18 1.91
N ARG A 110 -12.04 -2.56 1.97
CA ARG A 110 -11.49 -3.78 1.33
C ARG A 110 -12.33 -5.04 1.52
N ASP A 111 -12.87 -5.24 2.73
CA ASP A 111 -13.57 -6.47 3.12
C ASP A 111 -15.10 -6.35 3.01
N VAL A 112 -15.64 -5.17 2.72
CA VAL A 112 -17.09 -4.93 2.59
C VAL A 112 -17.53 -4.60 1.17
N LYS A 113 -16.63 -4.12 0.31
CA LYS A 113 -16.93 -3.98 -1.12
C LYS A 113 -16.92 -5.35 -1.81
N PRO A 114 -17.72 -5.53 -2.88
CA PRO A 114 -17.67 -6.73 -3.69
C PRO A 114 -16.27 -6.91 -4.31
N ARG A 115 -15.97 -8.16 -4.66
CA ARG A 115 -14.78 -8.47 -5.47
C ARG A 115 -15.02 -8.06 -6.91
N CYS A 116 -14.02 -7.47 -7.55
CA CYS A 116 -14.10 -7.22 -8.98
C CYS A 116 -14.18 -8.57 -9.73
N PRO A 117 -14.97 -8.67 -10.81
CA PRO A 117 -15.08 -9.91 -11.59
C PRO A 117 -13.74 -10.39 -12.15
N ASN A 118 -12.81 -9.46 -12.41
CA ASN A 118 -11.46 -9.76 -12.87
C ASN A 118 -10.43 -9.37 -11.80
N ALA A 119 -9.56 -10.32 -11.43
CA ALA A 119 -8.46 -10.10 -10.50
C ALA A 119 -7.43 -9.06 -10.99
N PHE A 120 -7.38 -8.83 -12.30
CA PHE A 120 -6.46 -7.93 -12.98
C PHE A 120 -7.16 -6.65 -13.46
N THR A 121 -8.10 -6.14 -12.64
CA THR A 121 -8.84 -4.90 -12.90
C THR A 121 -8.01 -3.69 -12.45
N PRO A 122 -7.74 -2.69 -13.32
CA PRO A 122 -7.01 -1.48 -12.93
C PRO A 122 -7.83 -0.62 -11.98
N GLU A 123 -7.16 0.20 -11.17
CA GLU A 123 -7.78 1.02 -10.12
C GLU A 123 -8.97 1.85 -10.63
N SER A 124 -8.82 2.55 -11.76
CA SER A 124 -9.85 3.43 -12.33
C SER A 124 -11.15 2.68 -12.62
N GLU A 125 -11.04 1.44 -13.08
CA GLU A 125 -12.18 0.59 -13.39
C GLU A 125 -12.77 -0.03 -12.11
N ALA A 126 -11.91 -0.46 -11.17
CA ALA A 126 -12.35 -0.98 -9.87
C ALA A 126 -13.17 0.06 -9.07
N VAL A 127 -12.72 1.31 -9.07
CA VAL A 127 -13.44 2.44 -8.45
C VAL A 127 -14.80 2.65 -9.12
N THR A 128 -14.85 2.65 -10.45
CA THR A 128 -16.09 2.80 -11.23
C THR A 128 -17.09 1.67 -10.97
N GLN A 129 -16.58 0.44 -10.86
CA GLN A 129 -17.37 -0.76 -10.55
C GLN A 129 -17.74 -0.87 -9.07
N GLY A 130 -17.20 -0.01 -8.20
CA GLY A 130 -17.45 -0.06 -6.76
C GLY A 130 -16.91 -1.34 -6.10
N CYS A 131 -15.85 -1.92 -6.64
CA CYS A 131 -15.27 -3.19 -6.19
C CYS A 131 -13.78 -3.05 -5.86
N TRP A 132 -13.22 -4.09 -5.23
CA TRP A 132 -11.76 -4.27 -5.15
C TRP A 132 -11.37 -5.62 -5.74
N PRO A 133 -10.32 -5.72 -6.57
CA PRO A 133 -9.83 -7.03 -7.01
C PRO A 133 -9.33 -7.85 -5.82
N GLU A 134 -9.06 -9.13 -6.07
CA GLU A 134 -8.47 -10.00 -5.06
C GLU A 134 -7.04 -9.57 -4.69
N PRO A 135 -6.59 -9.84 -3.46
CA PRO A 135 -5.19 -9.66 -3.06
C PRO A 135 -4.22 -10.42 -3.97
N GLU A 136 -3.05 -9.84 -4.24
CA GLU A 136 -1.97 -10.54 -4.96
C GLU A 136 -1.49 -11.80 -4.22
N VAL A 137 -1.39 -11.71 -2.89
CA VAL A 137 -1.03 -12.82 -1.99
C VAL A 137 -2.12 -12.95 -0.92
N PRO A 138 -3.13 -13.83 -1.09
CA PRO A 138 -4.26 -13.92 -0.16
C PRO A 138 -3.96 -14.62 1.18
N GLN A 139 -2.88 -15.40 1.26
CA GLN A 139 -2.62 -16.36 2.34
C GLN A 139 -2.40 -15.70 3.71
N THR A 140 -1.77 -14.54 3.74
CA THR A 140 -1.27 -13.88 4.97
C THR A 140 -1.92 -12.51 5.21
N VAL A 141 -2.98 -12.17 4.46
CA VAL A 141 -3.64 -10.87 4.50
C VAL A 141 -4.11 -10.55 5.92
N ASN A 142 -3.76 -9.36 6.41
CA ASN A 142 -4.25 -8.84 7.69
C ASN A 142 -5.73 -8.47 7.59
N ARG A 143 -6.57 -9.24 8.29
CA ARG A 143 -8.03 -9.04 8.41
C ARG A 143 -8.47 -8.48 9.78
N LYS A 144 -7.52 -8.14 10.64
CA LYS A 144 -7.81 -7.71 12.02
C LYS A 144 -7.97 -6.20 12.13
N GLU A 145 -7.17 -5.45 11.38
CA GLU A 145 -6.97 -4.02 11.63
C GLU A 145 -7.51 -3.10 10.52
N LEU A 146 -7.99 -3.66 9.40
CA LEU A 146 -8.54 -2.89 8.28
C LEU A 146 -9.57 -3.68 7.46
N GLY A 147 -10.22 -3.00 6.52
CA GLY A 147 -11.13 -3.56 5.52
C GLY A 147 -12.62 -3.34 5.79
N ASN A 148 -12.98 -2.98 7.03
CA ASN A 148 -14.32 -2.53 7.42
C ASN A 148 -14.22 -1.52 8.57
N LEU A 149 -13.55 -0.39 8.32
CA LEU A 149 -13.30 0.62 9.36
C LEU A 149 -14.56 1.45 9.68
N ARG A 150 -15.59 1.38 8.84
CA ARG A 150 -16.86 2.11 8.96
C ARG A 150 -16.67 3.63 9.00
N LEU A 151 -15.59 4.12 8.39
CA LEU A 151 -15.37 5.55 8.24
C LEU A 151 -16.42 6.14 7.31
N THR A 152 -16.93 7.29 7.69
CA THR A 152 -17.75 8.16 6.85
C THR A 152 -16.89 8.81 5.76
N ALA A 153 -17.53 9.31 4.71
CA ALA A 153 -16.83 10.05 3.66
C ALA A 153 -16.08 11.28 4.21
N ASP A 154 -16.58 11.89 5.27
CA ASP A 154 -15.98 13.07 5.89
C ASP A 154 -14.70 12.70 6.65
N GLU A 155 -14.70 11.57 7.34
CA GLU A 155 -13.51 11.02 8.01
C GLU A 155 -12.45 10.58 7.00
N GLU A 156 -12.84 9.95 5.89
CA GLU A 156 -11.88 9.62 4.81
C GLU A 156 -11.22 10.89 4.27
N ARG A 157 -12.01 11.95 3.99
CA ARG A 157 -11.47 13.25 3.54
C ARG A 157 -10.57 13.90 4.58
N ALA A 158 -10.91 13.81 5.87
CA ALA A 158 -10.09 14.35 6.96
C ALA A 158 -8.74 13.62 7.06
N LEU A 159 -8.70 12.29 6.91
CA LEU A 159 -7.46 11.51 6.88
C LEU A 159 -6.57 11.90 5.70
N VAL A 160 -7.15 12.06 4.51
CA VAL A 160 -6.42 12.54 3.33
C VAL A 160 -5.87 13.93 3.58
N ALA A 161 -6.67 14.86 4.10
CA ALA A 161 -6.22 16.21 4.43
C ALA A 161 -5.07 16.19 5.44
N PHE A 162 -5.14 15.36 6.48
CA PHE A 162 -4.07 15.16 7.45
C PHE A 162 -2.78 14.67 6.78
N MET A 163 -2.84 13.62 5.96
CA MET A 163 -1.68 13.06 5.25
C MET A 163 -1.01 14.09 4.32
N LYS A 164 -1.79 14.99 3.71
CA LYS A 164 -1.25 16.08 2.88
C LYS A 164 -0.40 17.06 3.68
N THR A 165 -0.67 17.24 4.97
CA THR A 165 0.15 18.09 5.86
C THR A 165 1.53 17.50 6.20
N LEU A 166 1.75 16.20 5.93
CA LEU A 166 3.01 15.50 6.23
C LEU A 166 4.11 15.73 5.18
N SER A 167 3.92 16.68 4.26
CA SER A 167 4.89 16.99 3.21
C SER A 167 5.84 18.11 3.66
N ASP A 168 7.14 17.82 3.65
CA ASP A 168 8.17 18.78 4.03
C ASP A 168 8.27 19.92 3.02
N GLY A 169 8.56 21.14 3.52
CA GLY A 169 8.69 22.33 2.69
C GLY A 169 7.34 22.90 2.24
N LEU A 170 6.24 22.54 2.91
CA LEU A 170 4.94 23.22 2.82
C LEU A 170 5.08 24.63 3.43
N ALA A 171 5.79 25.51 2.74
CA ALA A 171 5.77 26.92 3.01
C ALA A 171 4.40 27.48 2.56
N GLY A 172 3.56 27.89 3.52
CA GLY A 172 2.45 28.83 3.23
C GLY A 172 1.01 28.34 3.46
N ALA A 173 0.73 27.49 4.44
CA ALA A 173 -0.65 27.29 4.93
C ALA A 173 -0.73 27.30 6.48
N ALA A 174 -0.05 28.27 7.08
CA ALA A 174 -0.30 28.68 8.46
C ALA A 174 -0.11 30.20 8.55
N ARG A 175 -1.26 30.89 8.55
CA ARG A 175 -1.58 32.27 9.00
C ARG A 175 -0.50 33.34 8.88
#